data_AF-A0A1M5V4N8-F1
#
_entry.id   AF-A0A1M5V4N8-F1
#
_cell.length_a   1.000
_cell.length_b   1.000
_cell.length_c   1.000
_cell.angle_alpha   90.00
_cell.angle_beta   90.00
_cell.angle_gamma   90.00
#
_symmetry.space_group_name_H-M   'P 1'
#
loop_
_entity.id
_entity.type
_entity.pdbx_description
1 polymer ?
#
loop_
_entity_poly.entity_id
_entity_poly.type
_entity_poly.pdbx_seq_one_letter_code
_entity_poly.pdbx_strand_id
1 'polypeptide(L)'
;MLLSPIAYETESSYKYKSEDFERLIFHELVHMFQEHLIVDSGRFPIWFKEGEAIYLSGQWNIEPEFKDSVEKSLSKNEIPTLREINNNVVLSYEWGGVLLKYIDELYGREGIVDITKNCTHRYIFEYLDWDLSEYEIQWKKWVLKVKEEYFNF
;
A
#
# COMPACT_ATOMS: atom_id res chain seq x y z
N MET A 1 18.19 14.18 1.20
CA MET A 1 18.89 13.03 1.83
C MET A 1 18.38 12.95 3.25
N LEU A 2 17.45 12.03 3.50
CA LEU A 2 16.57 12.01 4.66
C LEU A 2 17.12 11.09 5.76
N LEU A 3 18.11 11.51 6.55
CA LEU A 3 18.65 10.65 7.62
C LEU A 3 19.09 11.37 8.91
N SER A 4 18.85 12.68 9.06
CA SER A 4 19.22 13.39 10.29
C SER A 4 18.00 13.98 10.98
N PRO A 5 17.64 13.52 12.19
CA PRO A 5 16.61 14.18 13.03
C PRO A 5 16.90 15.66 13.24
N ILE A 6 18.18 16.04 13.25
CA ILE A 6 18.64 17.43 13.43
C ILE A 6 18.32 18.28 12.19
N ALA A 7 18.38 17.68 10.99
CA ALA A 7 18.09 18.38 9.74
C ALA A 7 16.61 18.32 9.36
N TYR A 8 15.80 17.45 9.99
CA TYR A 8 14.41 17.23 9.63
C TYR A 8 13.58 18.51 9.69
N GLU A 9 13.66 19.26 10.79
CA GLU A 9 12.90 20.51 10.97
C GLU A 9 13.25 21.59 9.93
N THR A 10 14.48 21.56 9.39
CA THR A 10 14.99 22.59 8.46
C THR A 10 14.93 22.18 7.00
N GLU A 11 14.91 20.87 6.71
CA GLU A 11 14.97 20.31 5.35
C GLU A 11 13.70 19.54 4.96
N SER A 12 12.72 19.46 5.85
CA SER A 12 11.40 18.88 5.61
C SER A 12 10.31 19.94 5.64
N SER A 13 9.21 19.71 4.92
CA SER A 13 7.96 20.46 5.06
C SER A 13 7.14 20.04 6.29
N TYR A 14 7.58 19.02 7.02
CA TYR A 14 6.90 18.43 8.16
C TYR A 14 7.54 18.86 9.49
N LYS A 15 6.72 18.97 10.54
CA LYS A 15 7.21 19.19 11.93
C LYS A 15 7.74 17.88 12.50
N TYR A 16 8.89 17.92 13.16
CA TYR A 16 9.44 16.72 13.79
C TYR A 16 8.55 16.23 14.93
N LYS A 17 8.13 14.96 14.84
CA LYS A 17 7.69 14.15 15.98
C LYS A 17 8.38 12.81 15.87
N SER A 18 8.95 12.29 16.97
CA SER A 18 9.82 11.12 16.91
C SER A 18 9.12 9.88 16.32
N GLU A 19 7.86 9.66 16.69
CA GLU A 19 7.10 8.51 16.20
C GLU A 19 6.75 8.65 14.71
N ASP A 20 6.40 9.86 14.25
CA ASP A 20 6.13 10.15 12.84
C ASP A 20 7.42 9.95 12.02
N PHE A 21 8.56 10.39 12.57
CA PHE A 21 9.87 10.22 11.95
C PHE A 21 10.30 8.74 11.88
N GLU A 22 10.15 7.98 12.96
CA GLU A 22 10.51 6.55 12.99
C GLU A 22 9.69 5.74 11.97
N ARG A 23 8.38 5.99 11.87
CA ARG A 23 7.51 5.36 10.88
C ARG A 23 7.92 5.71 9.45
N LEU A 24 8.21 6.98 9.18
CA LEU A 24 8.69 7.41 7.86
C LEU A 24 10.01 6.72 7.51
N ILE A 25 10.95 6.60 8.46
CA ILE A 25 12.19 5.84 8.25
C ILE A 25 11.89 4.36 7.94
N PHE A 26 10.90 3.76 8.61
CA PHE A 26 10.51 2.37 8.33
C PHE A 26 9.88 2.22 6.94
N HIS A 27 9.02 3.15 6.53
CA HIS A 27 8.43 3.21 5.18
C HIS A 27 9.53 3.28 4.11
N GLU A 28 10.45 4.24 4.23
CA GLU A 28 11.56 4.39 3.28
C GLU A 28 12.52 3.19 3.29
N LEU A 29 12.71 2.55 4.44
CA LEU A 29 13.51 1.33 4.54
C LEU A 29 12.86 0.17 3.76
N VAL A 30 11.53 0.05 3.76
CA VAL A 30 10.82 -0.95 2.93
C VAL A 30 11.12 -0.70 1.46
N HIS A 31 11.10 0.53 0.98
CA HIS A 31 11.49 0.85 -0.39
C HIS A 31 12.93 0.46 -0.70
N MET A 32 13.88 0.65 0.22
CA MET A 32 15.26 0.19 0.02
C MET A 32 15.33 -1.33 -0.19
N PHE A 33 14.56 -2.12 0.56
CA PHE A 33 14.49 -3.56 0.36
C PHE A 33 13.80 -3.94 -0.94
N GLN A 34 12.71 -3.25 -1.31
CA GLN A 34 12.03 -3.45 -2.59
C GLN A 34 12.95 -3.20 -3.78
N GLU A 35 13.72 -2.11 -3.77
CA GLU A 35 14.70 -1.81 -4.82
C GLU A 35 15.80 -2.88 -4.94
N HIS A 36 16.10 -3.59 -3.84
CA HIS A 36 17.04 -4.70 -3.85
C HIS A 36 16.43 -6.03 -4.32
N LEU A 37 15.16 -6.30 -3.97
CA LEU A 37 14.51 -7.60 -4.17
C LEU A 37 13.70 -7.69 -5.46
N ILE A 38 13.07 -6.59 -5.89
CA ILE A 38 12.19 -6.57 -7.06
C ILE A 38 13.01 -6.41 -8.33
N VAL A 39 12.88 -7.37 -9.24
CA VAL A 39 13.47 -7.28 -10.57
C VAL A 39 12.71 -6.22 -11.39
N ASP A 40 13.40 -5.18 -11.87
CA ASP A 40 12.80 -4.03 -12.57
C ASP A 40 11.82 -3.23 -11.70
N SER A 41 12.24 -2.89 -10.47
CA SER A 41 11.50 -2.08 -9.48
C SER A 41 10.85 -0.80 -10.06
N GLY A 42 11.49 -0.18 -11.05
CA GLY A 42 11.00 1.02 -11.73
C GLY A 42 9.75 0.81 -12.59
N ARG A 43 9.42 -0.45 -12.93
CA ARG A 43 8.20 -0.82 -13.66
C ARG A 43 7.20 -1.59 -12.82
N PHE A 44 7.53 -1.85 -11.56
CA PHE A 44 6.63 -2.51 -10.64
C PHE A 44 5.48 -1.57 -10.24
N PRO A 45 4.26 -2.09 -10.00
CA PRO A 45 3.12 -1.24 -9.67
C PRO A 45 3.35 -0.38 -8.44
N ILE A 46 3.08 0.92 -8.56
CA ILE A 46 3.24 1.89 -7.47
C ILE A 46 2.37 1.50 -6.28
N TRP A 47 1.10 1.14 -6.51
CA TRP A 47 0.19 0.72 -5.44
C TRP A 47 0.73 -0.43 -4.60
N PHE A 48 1.51 -1.34 -5.18
CA PHE A 48 2.10 -2.44 -4.42
C PHE A 48 3.28 -1.94 -3.60
N LYS A 49 4.19 -1.16 -4.20
CA LYS A 49 5.37 -0.65 -3.51
C LYS A 49 4.99 0.23 -2.32
N GLU A 50 4.11 1.21 -2.56
CA GLU A 50 3.58 2.11 -1.54
C GLU A 50 2.69 1.36 -0.54
N GLY A 51 1.84 0.46 -1.04
CA GLY A 51 0.95 -0.33 -0.21
C GLY A 51 1.70 -1.21 0.78
N GLU A 52 2.79 -1.87 0.36
CA GLU A 52 3.62 -2.69 1.23
C GLU A 52 4.35 -1.83 2.25
N ALA A 53 4.86 -0.66 1.85
CA ALA A 53 5.51 0.29 2.77
C ALA A 53 4.54 0.84 3.81
N ILE A 54 3.33 1.24 3.43
CA ILE A 54 2.26 1.69 4.34
C ILE A 54 1.81 0.56 5.27
N TYR A 55 1.65 -0.66 4.73
CA TYR A 55 1.21 -1.82 5.49
C TYR A 55 2.23 -2.22 6.56
N LEU A 56 3.51 -2.32 6.20
CA LEU A 56 4.56 -2.77 7.12
C LEU A 56 4.97 -1.69 8.13
N SER A 57 4.92 -0.41 7.76
CA SER A 57 5.24 0.71 8.66
C SER A 57 4.12 1.03 9.65
N GLY A 58 2.91 0.50 9.44
CA GLY A 58 1.74 0.78 10.27
C GLY A 58 1.21 2.21 10.13
N GLN A 59 1.64 2.95 9.10
CA GLN A 59 1.20 4.33 8.83
C GLN A 59 -0.32 4.44 8.74
N TRP A 60 -0.98 3.43 8.21
CA TRP A 60 -2.45 3.38 8.12
C TRP A 60 -3.17 3.69 9.44
N ASN A 61 -2.64 3.23 10.57
CA ASN A 61 -3.32 3.37 11.86
C ASN A 61 -3.12 4.73 12.51
N ILE A 62 -2.13 5.49 12.06
CA ILE A 62 -1.66 6.71 12.75
C ILE A 62 -1.85 7.96 11.89
N GLU A 63 -1.75 7.84 10.57
CA GLU A 63 -1.91 8.93 9.62
C GLU A 63 -3.34 8.92 9.07
N PRO A 64 -4.24 9.80 9.57
CA PRO A 64 -5.66 9.73 9.26
C PRO A 64 -5.96 9.92 7.78
N GLU A 65 -5.11 10.64 7.05
CA GLU A 65 -5.29 10.93 5.63
C GLU A 65 -5.50 9.70 4.74
N PHE A 66 -4.77 8.60 5.00
CA PHE A 66 -4.96 7.34 4.26
C PHE A 66 -6.32 6.71 4.55
N LYS A 67 -6.70 6.67 5.84
CA LYS A 67 -7.95 6.07 6.29
C LYS A 67 -9.17 6.91 5.89
N ASP A 68 -9.10 8.22 6.09
CA ASP A 68 -10.17 9.18 5.82
C ASP A 68 -10.57 9.16 4.34
N SER A 69 -9.61 9.05 3.42
CA SER A 69 -9.90 9.01 1.98
C SER A 69 -10.64 7.73 1.58
N VAL A 70 -10.21 6.59 2.10
CA VAL A 70 -10.87 5.30 1.89
C VAL A 70 -12.26 5.29 2.54
N GLU A 71 -12.40 5.74 3.78
CA GLU A 71 -13.69 5.83 4.47
C GLU A 71 -14.67 6.76 3.74
N LYS A 72 -14.20 7.91 3.25
CA LYS A 72 -15.00 8.83 2.45
C LYS A 72 -15.49 8.17 1.17
N SER A 73 -14.61 7.48 0.44
CA SER A 73 -14.98 6.73 -0.76
C SER A 73 -16.00 5.63 -0.46
N LEU A 74 -15.82 4.92 0.65
CA LEU A 74 -16.75 3.89 1.13
C LEU A 74 -18.10 4.45 1.60
N SER A 75 -18.15 5.68 2.13
CA SER A 75 -19.40 6.33 2.53
C SER A 75 -20.28 6.69 1.34
N LYS A 76 -19.66 6.90 0.17
CA LYS A 76 -20.32 7.24 -1.10
C LYS A 76 -20.53 6.05 -2.03
N ASN A 77 -20.04 4.86 -1.64
CA ASN A 77 -20.00 3.68 -2.50
C ASN A 77 -19.17 3.91 -3.80
N GLU A 78 -18.12 4.72 -3.70
CA GLU A 78 -17.20 5.09 -4.79
C GLU A 78 -15.89 4.30 -4.66
N ILE A 79 -15.95 2.97 -4.67
CA ILE A 79 -14.74 2.12 -4.61
C ILE A 79 -14.09 2.09 -6.00
N PRO A 80 -12.82 2.53 -6.14
CA PRO A 80 -12.15 2.55 -7.44
C PRO A 80 -11.97 1.12 -7.99
N THR A 81 -11.79 1.02 -9.30
CA THR A 81 -11.37 -0.20 -9.98
C THR A 81 -9.87 -0.47 -9.77
N LEU A 82 -9.44 -1.71 -9.92
CA LEU A 82 -8.02 -2.07 -9.86
C LEU A 82 -7.21 -1.35 -10.93
N ARG A 83 -7.83 -1.13 -12.10
CA ARG A 83 -7.24 -0.36 -13.19
C ARG A 83 -7.06 1.11 -12.83
N GLU A 84 -8.01 1.73 -12.14
CA GLU A 84 -7.88 3.12 -11.69
C GLU A 84 -6.76 3.25 -10.65
N ILE A 85 -6.71 2.34 -9.68
CA ILE A 85 -5.62 2.30 -8.68
C ILE A 85 -4.27 2.17 -9.37
N ASN A 86 -4.13 1.23 -10.32
CA ASN A 86 -2.87 0.97 -11.00
C ASN A 86 -2.37 2.15 -11.88
N ASN A 87 -3.26 3.03 -12.32
CA ASN A 87 -2.91 4.13 -13.23
C ASN A 87 -2.94 5.51 -12.55
N ASN A 88 -3.29 5.59 -11.27
CA ASN A 88 -3.39 6.85 -10.53
C ASN A 88 -2.52 6.78 -9.27
N VAL A 89 -1.52 7.66 -9.19
CA VAL A 89 -0.59 7.71 -8.06
C VAL A 89 -1.31 7.99 -6.75
N VAL A 90 -2.26 8.92 -6.71
CA VAL A 90 -3.02 9.24 -5.50
C VAL A 90 -3.78 8.02 -5.00
N LEU A 91 -4.51 7.33 -5.90
CA LEU A 91 -5.22 6.11 -5.55
C LEU A 91 -4.27 4.97 -5.16
N SER A 92 -3.05 4.92 -5.71
CA SER A 92 -2.04 3.94 -5.32
C SER A 92 -1.63 4.07 -3.86
N TYR A 93 -1.45 5.30 -3.36
CA TYR A 93 -1.17 5.55 -1.94
C TYR A 93 -2.38 5.27 -1.06
N GLU A 94 -3.56 5.78 -1.44
CA GLU A 94 -4.78 5.65 -0.63
C GLU A 94 -5.26 4.19 -0.51
N TRP A 95 -5.20 3.42 -1.60
CA TRP A 95 -5.76 2.07 -1.66
C TRP A 95 -4.72 0.95 -1.68
N GLY A 96 -3.44 1.27 -1.86
CA GLY A 96 -2.36 0.28 -1.89
C GLY A 96 -2.32 -0.57 -0.63
N GLY A 97 -2.38 0.05 0.55
CA GLY A 97 -2.38 -0.66 1.84
C GLY A 97 -3.60 -1.58 2.00
N VAL A 98 -4.77 -1.15 1.52
CA VAL A 98 -6.01 -1.95 1.54
C VAL A 98 -5.89 -3.18 0.62
N LEU A 99 -5.31 -3.00 -0.58
CA LEU A 99 -5.04 -4.13 -1.48
C LEU A 99 -4.02 -5.09 -0.90
N LEU A 100 -2.96 -4.60 -0.26
CA LEU A 100 -1.94 -5.43 0.38
C LEU A 100 -2.52 -6.28 1.51
N LYS A 101 -3.38 -5.72 2.36
CA LYS A 101 -4.07 -6.53 3.37
C LYS A 101 -4.97 -7.58 2.76
N TYR A 102 -5.69 -7.26 1.68
CA TYR A 102 -6.50 -8.26 1.01
C TYR A 102 -5.65 -9.42 0.49
N ILE A 103 -4.47 -9.11 -0.09
CA ILE A 103 -3.49 -10.12 -0.51
C ILE A 103 -2.99 -10.93 0.70
N ASP A 104 -2.68 -10.28 1.83
CA ASP A 104 -2.27 -10.97 3.06
C ASP A 104 -3.37 -11.89 3.60
N GLU A 105 -4.64 -11.49 3.55
CA GLU A 105 -5.75 -12.34 3.98
C GLU A 105 -5.96 -13.57 3.07
N LEU A 106 -5.65 -13.44 1.78
CA LEU A 106 -5.78 -14.53 0.81
C LEU A 106 -4.59 -15.49 0.83
N TYR A 107 -3.37 -14.96 0.92
CA TYR A 107 -2.13 -15.70 0.67
C TYR A 107 -1.14 -15.66 1.83
N GLY A 108 -1.44 -14.90 2.88
CA GLY A 108 -0.51 -14.61 3.96
C GLY A 108 0.66 -13.74 3.51
N ARG A 109 1.50 -13.39 4.48
CA ARG A 109 2.75 -12.65 4.26
C ARG A 109 3.71 -13.37 3.32
N GLU A 110 3.64 -14.70 3.28
CA GLU A 110 4.42 -15.51 2.33
C GLU A 110 4.04 -15.20 0.88
N GLY A 111 2.75 -14.95 0.59
CA GLY A 111 2.30 -14.51 -0.73
C GLY A 111 2.84 -13.14 -1.12
N ILE A 112 2.91 -12.19 -0.17
CA ILE A 112 3.53 -10.88 -0.42
C ILE A 112 5.03 -11.06 -0.75
N VAL A 113 5.74 -11.86 0.04
CA VAL A 113 7.17 -12.15 -0.19
C VAL A 113 7.40 -12.83 -1.54
N ASP A 114 6.52 -13.74 -1.93
CA ASP A 114 6.56 -14.42 -3.22
C ASP A 114 6.38 -13.43 -4.37
N ILE A 115 5.37 -12.57 -4.30
CA ILE A 115 5.15 -11.50 -5.29
C ILE A 115 6.40 -10.60 -5.38
N THR A 116 6.92 -10.11 -4.24
CA THR A 116 8.07 -9.19 -4.20
C THR A 116 9.32 -9.80 -4.85
N LYS A 117 9.56 -11.11 -4.70
CA LYS A 117 10.78 -11.77 -5.20
C LYS A 117 10.64 -12.34 -6.60
N ASN A 118 9.46 -12.84 -6.95
CA ASN A 118 9.27 -13.69 -8.12
C ASN A 118 8.37 -13.05 -9.19
N CYS A 119 7.57 -12.03 -8.85
CA CYS A 119 6.76 -11.35 -9.86
C CYS A 119 7.64 -10.49 -10.76
N THR A 120 7.78 -10.88 -12.01
CA THR A 120 8.40 -10.06 -13.06
C THR A 120 7.36 -9.36 -13.94
N HIS A 121 6.07 -9.55 -13.65
CA HIS A 121 4.97 -8.98 -14.40
C HIS A 121 4.72 -7.52 -13.98
N ARG A 122 4.40 -6.66 -14.96
CA ARG A 122 3.92 -5.30 -14.68
C ARG A 122 2.54 -5.28 -14.04
N TYR A 123 1.82 -6.40 -14.10
CA TYR A 123 0.52 -6.58 -13.49
C TYR A 123 0.56 -7.81 -12.58
N ILE A 124 0.58 -7.57 -11.27
CA ILE A 124 0.67 -8.62 -10.25
C ILE A 124 -0.51 -9.60 -10.35
N PHE A 125 -1.69 -9.14 -10.76
CA PHE A 125 -2.85 -10.01 -10.93
C PHE A 125 -2.69 -11.04 -12.04
N GLU A 126 -1.86 -10.76 -13.07
CA GLU A 126 -1.50 -11.76 -14.07
C GLU A 126 -0.59 -12.84 -13.46
N TYR A 127 0.34 -12.44 -12.59
CA TYR A 127 1.22 -13.37 -11.87
C TYR A 127 0.43 -14.30 -10.94
N LEU A 128 -0.62 -13.79 -10.30
CA LEU A 128 -1.50 -14.57 -9.42
C LEU A 128 -2.46 -15.51 -10.18
N ASP A 129 -2.43 -15.53 -11.53
CA ASP A 129 -3.32 -16.32 -12.40
C ASP A 129 -4.82 -16.13 -12.07
N TRP A 130 -5.20 -14.91 -11.67
CA TRP A 130 -6.60 -14.57 -11.41
C TRP A 130 -7.21 -13.83 -12.59
N ASP A 131 -8.46 -14.16 -12.89
CA ASP A 131 -9.28 -13.30 -13.72
C ASP A 131 -9.47 -11.95 -13.01
N LEU A 132 -8.98 -10.88 -13.64
CA LEU A 132 -8.96 -9.54 -13.04
C LEU A 132 -10.37 -9.05 -12.67
N SER A 133 -11.39 -9.44 -13.44
CA SER A 133 -12.76 -9.01 -13.19
C SER A 133 -13.35 -9.73 -11.98
N GLU A 134 -13.09 -11.02 -11.84
CA GLU A 134 -13.48 -11.78 -10.66
C GLU A 134 -12.72 -11.30 -9.41
N TYR A 135 -11.41 -11.06 -9.52
CA TYR A 135 -10.60 -10.48 -8.43
C TYR A 135 -11.23 -9.18 -7.94
N GLU A 136 -11.53 -8.26 -8.85
CA GLU A 136 -12.09 -6.96 -8.49
C GLU A 136 -13.44 -7.10 -7.78
N ILE A 137 -14.31 -8.00 -8.25
CA ILE A 137 -15.60 -8.27 -7.60
C ILE A 137 -15.39 -8.79 -6.17
N GLN A 138 -14.49 -9.75 -5.99
CA GLN A 138 -14.21 -10.35 -4.69
C GLN A 138 -13.54 -9.37 -3.73
N TRP A 139 -12.59 -8.58 -4.21
CA TRP A 139 -11.95 -7.52 -3.45
C TRP A 139 -12.96 -6.45 -3.00
N LYS A 140 -13.81 -5.95 -3.90
CA LYS A 140 -14.84 -4.96 -3.54
C LYS A 140 -15.83 -5.50 -2.50
N LYS A 141 -16.24 -6.76 -2.62
CA LYS A 141 -17.06 -7.43 -1.59
C LYS A 141 -16.33 -7.52 -0.25
N TRP A 142 -15.06 -7.89 -0.29
CA TRP A 142 -14.22 -7.97 0.90
C TRP A 142 -14.10 -6.61 1.59
N VAL A 143 -13.77 -5.55 0.85
CA VAL A 143 -13.66 -4.17 1.35
C VAL A 143 -14.96 -3.74 2.07
N LEU A 144 -16.12 -4.02 1.46
CA LEU A 144 -17.41 -3.68 2.06
C LEU A 144 -17.69 -4.48 3.34
N LYS A 145 -17.28 -5.75 3.40
CA LYS A 145 -17.40 -6.57 4.60
C LYS A 145 -16.51 -6.07 5.73
N VAL A 146 -15.23 -5.84 5.47
CA VAL A 146 -14.27 -5.41 6.51
C VAL A 146 -14.52 -3.99 7.00
N LYS A 147 -15.18 -3.14 6.21
CA LYS A 147 -15.70 -1.84 6.65
C LYS A 147 -16.62 -2.00 7.87
N GLU A 148 -17.44 -3.05 7.91
CA GLU A 148 -18.37 -3.31 9.02
C GLU A 148 -17.64 -3.83 10.26
N GLU A 149 -16.45 -4.41 10.09
CA GLU A 149 -15.66 -5.07 11.14
C GLU A 149 -14.51 -4.19 11.70
N TYR A 150 -14.42 -2.92 11.30
CA TYR A 150 -13.32 -1.96 11.55
C TYR A 150 -12.01 -2.27 10.79
N PHE A 151 -11.56 -1.31 9.97
CA PHE A 151 -10.23 -1.28 9.39
C PHE A 151 -9.16 -0.91 10.44
N ASN A 152 -8.66 -1.91 11.15
CA ASN A 152 -7.40 -1.85 11.90
C ASN A 152 -6.41 -2.83 11.24
N PHE A 153 -5.23 -2.33 10.87
CA PHE A 153 -4.16 -3.11 10.22
C PHE A 153 -3.02 -3.35 11.21
#